data_AF-A0A5J4UQF7-F1
#
_entry.id   AF-A0A5J4UQF7-F1
#
_cell.length_a   1.000
_cell.length_b   1.000
_cell.length_c   1.000
_cell.angle_alpha   90.00
_cell.angle_beta   90.00
_cell.angle_gamma   90.00
#
_symmetry.space_group_name_H-M   'P 1'
#
loop_
_entity.id
_entity.type
_entity.pdbx_description
1 polymer ?
#
loop_
_entity_poly.entity_id
_entity_poly.type
_entity_poly.pdbx_seq_one_letter_code
_entity_poly.pdbx_strand_id
1 'polypeptide(L)'
;MQESQDKDVKKYAIDNINQIIQNGAIELKEGQQHPYHNQLSSDGTITKLIQQFKDYDNTDFKLKIANSFAYLFKALPLPPDIKKEIIELLKPAFIEELAFIAECSDNHDAILNGNYENNLFKYYSDTLEYLQLTYYLIKFGSNANKKRVALAVKDKVERFIIDDYLDEFIQEYSLIQRDLLKSEAEEVLSLIKTVEELIEQEGEFEEINAQKIWNRQKDDGKDDENDNEIDDDYEEDEEEQDNDNKEQYDEEIEKEKDNQMKDKKQEEDDDDNINQ
;
A
#
# COMPACT_ATOMS: atom_id res chain seq x y z
N MET A 1 -22.58 17.69 -4.63
CA MET A 1 -21.90 16.53 -5.26
C MET A 1 -22.20 15.23 -4.53
N GLN A 2 -21.95 15.11 -3.22
CA GLN A 2 -22.25 13.89 -2.45
C GLN A 2 -23.74 13.59 -2.21
N GLU A 3 -24.65 14.55 -2.46
CA GLU A 3 -26.11 14.36 -2.35
C GLU A 3 -26.76 13.84 -3.63
N SER A 4 -25.99 13.67 -4.71
CA SER A 4 -26.51 13.10 -5.96
C SER A 4 -27.05 11.70 -5.71
N GLN A 5 -28.17 11.31 -6.32
CA GLN A 5 -28.64 9.91 -6.32
C GLN A 5 -28.01 9.08 -7.45
N ASP A 6 -27.33 9.76 -8.37
CA ASP A 6 -26.62 9.14 -9.48
C ASP A 6 -25.36 8.43 -8.96
N LYS A 7 -25.26 7.12 -9.22
CA LYS A 7 -24.16 6.29 -8.76
C LYS A 7 -22.84 6.66 -9.43
N ASP A 8 -22.87 7.06 -10.71
CA ASP A 8 -21.67 7.42 -11.45
C ASP A 8 -21.12 8.74 -10.93
N VAL A 9 -22.00 9.72 -10.67
CA VAL A 9 -21.58 10.98 -10.03
C VAL A 9 -20.93 10.73 -8.67
N LYS A 10 -21.46 9.80 -7.86
CA LYS A 10 -20.84 9.44 -6.58
C LYS A 10 -19.49 8.74 -6.77
N LYS A 11 -19.37 7.87 -7.77
CA LYS A 11 -18.11 7.19 -8.13
C LYS A 11 -17.02 8.18 -8.49
N TYR A 12 -17.28 9.06 -9.46
CA TYR A 12 -16.33 10.11 -9.84
C TYR A 12 -15.98 11.03 -8.67
N ALA A 13 -16.95 11.34 -7.81
CA ALA A 13 -16.68 12.13 -6.61
C ALA A 13 -15.71 11.43 -5.64
N ILE A 14 -15.89 10.13 -5.39
CA ILE A 14 -15.01 9.33 -4.53
C ILE A 14 -13.62 9.20 -5.15
N ASP A 15 -13.55 8.91 -6.46
CA ASP A 15 -12.29 8.78 -7.18
C ASP A 15 -11.47 10.08 -7.11
N ASN A 16 -12.11 11.24 -7.33
CA ASN A 16 -11.47 12.55 -7.22
C ASN A 16 -11.01 12.85 -5.80
N ILE A 17 -11.82 12.54 -4.79
CA ILE A 17 -11.46 12.73 -3.38
C ILE A 17 -10.24 11.86 -3.04
N ASN A 18 -10.23 10.60 -3.46
CA ASN A 18 -9.13 9.68 -3.20
C ASN A 18 -7.81 10.19 -3.81
N GLN A 19 -7.84 10.64 -5.07
CA GLN A 19 -6.67 11.21 -5.74
C GLN A 19 -6.13 12.46 -5.02
N ILE A 20 -7.03 13.36 -4.59
CA ILE A 20 -6.63 14.57 -3.85
C ILE A 20 -5.96 14.19 -2.51
N ILE A 21 -6.53 13.21 -1.80
CA ILE A 21 -5.98 12.72 -0.53
C ILE A 21 -4.61 12.08 -0.77
N GLN A 22 -4.49 11.14 -1.71
CA GLN A 22 -3.22 10.47 -2.01
C GLN A 22 -2.12 11.47 -2.38
N ASN A 23 -2.43 12.44 -3.25
CA ASN A 23 -1.48 13.49 -3.61
C ASN A 23 -1.08 14.39 -2.43
N GLY A 24 -2.00 14.63 -1.50
CA GLY A 24 -1.74 15.36 -0.26
C GLY A 24 -0.81 14.62 0.73
N ALA A 25 -0.58 13.32 0.51
CA ALA A 25 0.22 12.48 1.40
C ALA A 25 1.67 12.24 0.93
N ILE A 26 2.01 12.53 -0.32
CA ILE A 26 3.31 12.20 -0.96
C ILE A 26 4.51 12.71 -0.13
N GLU A 27 4.41 13.90 0.46
CA GLU A 27 5.51 14.53 1.20
C GLU A 27 5.43 14.33 2.73
N LEU A 28 4.48 13.52 3.21
CA LEU A 28 4.28 13.32 4.65
C LEU A 28 5.38 12.45 5.24
N LYS A 29 6.00 12.97 6.29
CA LYS A 29 6.96 12.24 7.11
C LYS A 29 6.24 11.43 8.18
N GLU A 30 6.96 10.50 8.80
CA GLU A 30 6.49 9.78 9.99
C GLU A 30 5.95 10.75 11.05
N GLY A 31 4.79 10.41 11.61
CA GLY A 31 4.09 11.16 12.66
C GLY A 31 3.39 12.42 12.15
N GLN A 32 3.53 12.78 10.87
CA GLN A 32 2.81 13.91 10.30
C GLN A 32 1.39 13.49 9.91
N GLN A 33 0.42 14.25 10.41
CA GLN A 33 -0.97 14.09 10.04
C GLN A 33 -1.23 14.65 8.64
N HIS A 34 -2.23 14.08 7.97
CA HIS A 34 -2.64 14.52 6.65
C HIS A 34 -3.13 15.98 6.64
N PRO A 35 -2.69 16.84 5.69
CA PRO A 35 -3.02 18.28 5.69
C PRO A 35 -4.52 18.55 5.59
N TYR A 36 -5.27 17.67 4.91
CA TYR A 36 -6.71 17.82 4.73
C TYR A 36 -7.56 17.20 5.85
N HIS A 37 -6.98 16.47 6.82
CA HIS A 37 -7.76 15.78 7.85
C HIS A 37 -8.67 16.75 8.62
N ASN A 38 -8.12 17.85 9.13
CA ASN A 38 -8.88 18.82 9.93
C ASN A 38 -9.97 19.53 9.11
N GLN A 39 -9.66 19.89 7.86
CA GLN A 39 -10.64 20.54 6.98
C GLN A 39 -11.82 19.60 6.68
N LEU A 40 -11.53 18.36 6.23
CA LEU A 40 -12.55 17.37 5.87
C LEU A 40 -13.32 16.82 7.07
N SER A 41 -12.72 16.87 8.26
CA SER A 41 -13.45 16.62 9.51
C SER A 41 -14.41 17.77 9.81
N SER A 42 -13.97 19.02 9.67
CA SER A 42 -14.74 20.21 10.06
C SER A 42 -15.95 20.48 9.15
N ASP A 43 -15.84 20.16 7.86
CA ASP A 43 -16.93 20.34 6.89
C ASP A 43 -17.89 19.13 6.80
N GLY A 44 -17.60 18.07 7.58
CA GLY A 44 -18.40 16.86 7.65
C GLY A 44 -18.18 15.87 6.50
N THR A 45 -17.18 16.08 5.64
CA THR A 45 -16.84 15.15 4.55
C THR A 45 -16.46 13.77 5.09
N ILE A 46 -15.65 13.71 6.15
CA ILE A 46 -15.30 12.43 6.81
C ILE A 46 -16.56 11.70 7.28
N THR A 47 -17.47 12.39 7.97
CA THR A 47 -18.74 11.79 8.43
C THR A 47 -19.56 11.22 7.27
N LYS A 48 -19.60 11.92 6.13
CA LYS A 48 -20.30 11.45 4.93
C LYS A 48 -19.60 10.24 4.30
N LEU A 49 -18.27 10.19 4.27
CA LEU A 49 -17.52 9.02 3.81
C LEU A 49 -17.75 7.80 4.70
N ILE A 50 -17.80 7.98 6.04
CA ILE A 50 -18.16 6.91 6.99
C ILE A 50 -19.56 6.37 6.67
N GLN A 51 -20.54 7.26 6.48
CA GLN A 51 -21.91 6.86 6.15
C GLN A 51 -21.96 6.09 4.82
N GLN A 52 -21.27 6.60 3.79
CA GLN A 52 -21.17 5.93 2.49
C GLN A 52 -20.52 4.54 2.61
N PHE A 53 -19.42 4.41 3.36
CA PHE A 53 -18.74 3.14 3.59
C PHE A 53 -19.69 2.08 4.17
N LYS A 54 -20.59 2.48 5.09
CA LYS A 54 -21.58 1.60 5.69
C LYS A 54 -22.74 1.26 4.75
N ASP A 55 -23.18 2.22 3.94
CA ASP A 55 -24.36 2.08 3.09
C ASP A 55 -24.09 1.35 1.77
N TYR A 56 -22.84 1.34 1.29
CA TYR A 56 -22.48 0.65 0.05
C TYR A 56 -22.31 -0.85 0.27
N ASP A 57 -22.90 -1.67 -0.59
CA ASP A 57 -22.59 -3.11 -0.66
C ASP A 57 -21.43 -3.43 -1.61
N ASN A 58 -21.03 -2.47 -2.45
CA ASN A 58 -20.01 -2.68 -3.46
C ASN A 58 -18.60 -2.58 -2.85
N THR A 59 -17.86 -3.69 -2.90
CA THR A 59 -16.50 -3.83 -2.36
C THR A 59 -15.50 -2.85 -2.96
N ASP A 60 -15.54 -2.57 -4.27
CA ASP A 60 -14.63 -1.61 -4.93
C ASP A 60 -14.77 -0.20 -4.32
N PHE A 61 -16.01 0.24 -4.09
CA PHE A 61 -16.26 1.52 -3.45
C PHE A 61 -15.79 1.54 -2.00
N LYS A 62 -16.05 0.47 -1.23
CA LYS A 62 -15.56 0.37 0.14
C LYS A 62 -14.04 0.43 0.19
N LEU A 63 -13.38 -0.26 -0.74
CA LEU A 63 -11.93 -0.31 -0.81
C LEU A 63 -11.33 1.08 -1.10
N LYS A 64 -11.88 1.82 -2.06
CA LYS A 64 -11.45 3.20 -2.33
C LYS A 64 -11.60 4.12 -1.13
N ILE A 65 -12.72 3.98 -0.40
CA ILE A 65 -12.95 4.73 0.83
C ILE A 65 -11.96 4.29 1.93
N ALA A 66 -11.68 2.99 2.05
CA ALA A 66 -10.69 2.45 2.99
C ALA A 66 -9.28 3.00 2.71
N ASN A 67 -8.87 3.06 1.44
CA ASN A 67 -7.59 3.66 1.03
C ASN A 67 -7.57 5.15 1.41
N SER A 68 -8.60 5.92 1.04
CA SER A 68 -8.72 7.33 1.47
C SER A 68 -8.60 7.49 2.99
N PHE A 69 -9.19 6.59 3.76
CA PHE A 69 -9.08 6.61 5.22
C PHE A 69 -7.66 6.30 5.70
N ALA A 70 -6.94 5.37 5.08
CA ALA A 70 -5.57 5.05 5.46
C ALA A 70 -4.64 6.27 5.35
N TYR A 71 -4.73 7.02 4.25
CA TYR A 71 -3.97 8.26 4.07
C TYR A 71 -4.44 9.37 5.02
N LEU A 72 -5.76 9.59 5.15
CA LEU A 72 -6.30 10.65 6.01
C LEU A 72 -5.99 10.45 7.48
N PHE A 73 -5.99 9.19 7.93
CA PHE A 73 -5.77 8.80 9.32
C PHE A 73 -4.34 8.29 9.58
N LYS A 74 -3.39 8.64 8.70
CA LYS A 74 -1.96 8.47 9.00
C LYS A 74 -1.63 9.12 10.35
N ALA A 75 -0.95 8.36 11.21
CA ALA A 75 -0.63 8.75 12.60
C ALA A 75 -1.85 9.15 13.46
N LEU A 76 -3.06 8.70 13.11
CA LEU A 76 -4.31 8.94 13.84
C LEU A 76 -5.10 7.64 14.06
N PRO A 77 -5.90 7.55 15.13
CA PRO A 77 -6.77 6.39 15.34
C PRO A 77 -7.89 6.39 14.30
N LEU A 78 -8.09 5.25 13.63
CA LEU A 78 -9.23 5.09 12.72
C LEU A 78 -10.58 5.23 13.47
N PRO A 79 -11.66 5.69 12.81
CA PRO A 79 -12.98 5.77 13.41
C PRO A 79 -13.40 4.41 14.00
N PRO A 80 -13.72 4.32 15.31
CA PRO A 80 -13.89 3.03 16.00
C PRO A 80 -14.97 2.12 15.41
N ASP A 81 -15.98 2.70 14.80
CA ASP A 81 -17.15 2.01 14.23
C ASP A 81 -16.89 1.34 12.88
N ILE A 82 -15.87 1.75 12.14
CA ILE A 82 -15.48 1.15 10.85
C ILE A 82 -14.02 0.66 10.82
N LYS A 83 -13.25 0.89 11.89
CA LYS A 83 -11.82 0.52 12.02
C LYS A 83 -11.54 -0.92 11.58
N LYS A 84 -12.29 -1.88 12.12
CA LYS A 84 -12.07 -3.30 11.81
C LYS A 84 -12.33 -3.59 10.33
N GLU A 85 -13.43 -3.07 9.78
CA GLU A 85 -13.83 -3.31 8.39
C GLU A 85 -12.83 -2.70 7.40
N ILE A 86 -12.33 -1.49 7.67
CA ILE A 86 -11.27 -0.87 6.88
C ILE A 86 -10.02 -1.76 6.88
N ILE A 87 -9.54 -2.17 8.06
CA ILE A 87 -8.31 -2.95 8.18
C ILE A 87 -8.44 -4.29 7.44
N GLU A 88 -9.56 -5.00 7.59
CA GLU A 88 -9.78 -6.26 6.90
C GLU A 88 -9.85 -6.11 5.37
N LEU A 89 -10.31 -4.98 4.85
CA LEU A 89 -10.28 -4.69 3.41
C LEU A 89 -8.87 -4.42 2.89
N LEU A 90 -7.99 -3.82 3.70
CA LEU A 90 -6.63 -3.45 3.30
C LEU A 90 -5.64 -4.62 3.37
N LYS A 91 -5.79 -5.52 4.36
CA LYS A 91 -4.90 -6.68 4.59
C LYS A 91 -4.50 -7.50 3.35
N PRO A 92 -5.38 -7.78 2.37
CA PRO A 92 -5.01 -8.67 1.28
C PRO A 92 -3.93 -8.13 0.34
N ALA A 93 -3.86 -6.81 0.12
CA ALA A 93 -3.06 -6.23 -0.96
C ALA A 93 -2.58 -4.78 -0.74
N PHE A 94 -2.94 -4.12 0.36
CA PHE A 94 -2.70 -2.69 0.57
C PHE A 94 -1.76 -2.48 1.76
N ILE A 95 -0.53 -2.98 1.62
CA ILE A 95 0.46 -3.02 2.69
C ILE A 95 0.98 -1.62 3.01
N GLU A 96 1.17 -0.77 2.00
CA GLU A 96 1.53 0.65 2.19
C GLU A 96 0.47 1.38 3.03
N GLU A 97 -0.81 1.23 2.69
CA GLU A 97 -1.91 1.82 3.45
C GLU A 97 -1.98 1.28 4.88
N LEU A 98 -1.73 -0.02 5.08
CA LEU A 98 -1.60 -0.60 6.41
C LEU A 98 -0.44 0.03 7.20
N ALA A 99 0.69 0.31 6.56
CA ALA A 99 1.82 0.96 7.20
C ALA A 99 1.45 2.38 7.68
N PHE A 100 0.73 3.17 6.88
CA PHE A 100 0.30 4.51 7.29
C PHE A 100 -0.59 4.50 8.54
N ILE A 101 -1.56 3.59 8.61
CA ILE A 101 -2.43 3.49 9.80
C ILE A 101 -1.68 2.87 11.00
N ALA A 102 -0.62 2.09 10.77
CA ALA A 102 0.22 1.53 11.82
C ALA A 102 1.10 2.57 12.52
N GLU A 103 1.20 3.82 12.02
CA GLU A 103 1.83 4.89 12.80
C GLU A 103 1.05 5.26 14.07
N CYS A 104 -0.23 4.86 14.16
CA CYS A 104 -1.02 4.99 15.37
C CYS A 104 -1.18 3.64 16.08
N SER A 105 -0.67 3.55 17.32
CA SER A 105 -0.72 2.32 18.14
C SER A 105 -2.14 1.83 18.45
N ASP A 106 -3.13 2.73 18.48
CA ASP A 106 -4.55 2.39 18.66
C ASP A 106 -5.13 1.53 17.53
N ASN A 107 -4.43 1.39 16.40
CA ASN A 107 -4.83 0.56 15.27
C ASN A 107 -4.19 -0.84 15.30
N HIS A 108 -3.13 -1.06 16.10
CA HIS A 108 -2.28 -2.25 16.02
C HIS A 108 -2.98 -3.55 16.37
N ASP A 109 -3.81 -3.56 17.42
CA ASP A 109 -4.53 -4.78 17.81
C ASP A 109 -5.47 -5.25 16.70
N ALA A 110 -6.08 -4.33 15.97
CA ALA A 110 -6.95 -4.64 14.84
C ALA A 110 -6.15 -5.11 13.61
N ILE A 111 -5.00 -4.48 13.32
CA ILE A 111 -4.09 -4.94 12.26
C ILE A 111 -3.62 -6.37 12.52
N LEU A 112 -3.15 -6.63 13.74
CA LEU A 112 -2.62 -7.93 14.15
C LEU A 112 -3.70 -8.94 14.55
N ASN A 113 -4.99 -8.61 14.38
CA ASN A 113 -6.07 -9.54 14.67
C ASN A 113 -6.01 -10.75 13.71
N GLY A 114 -6.27 -11.95 14.23
CA GLY A 114 -6.21 -13.19 13.45
C GLY A 114 -4.80 -13.70 13.16
N ASN A 115 -3.83 -13.35 14.01
CA ASN A 115 -2.40 -13.72 13.87
C ASN A 115 -1.77 -13.20 12.56
N TYR A 116 -2.16 -11.99 12.15
CA TYR A 116 -1.74 -11.40 10.89
C TYR A 116 -0.22 -11.17 10.81
N GLU A 117 0.50 -11.13 11.94
CA GLU A 117 1.96 -11.10 11.96
C GLU A 117 2.62 -12.24 11.16
N ASN A 118 1.96 -13.39 11.03
CA ASN A 118 2.49 -14.52 10.26
C ASN A 118 2.37 -14.30 8.74
N ASN A 119 1.51 -13.38 8.31
CA ASN A 119 1.33 -13.00 6.90
C ASN A 119 2.28 -11.87 6.46
N LEU A 120 3.06 -11.29 7.39
CA LEU A 120 4.08 -10.32 7.02
C LEU A 120 5.15 -11.01 6.16
N PHE A 121 5.56 -10.34 5.07
CA PHE A 121 6.48 -10.87 4.06
C PHE A 121 5.94 -12.12 3.35
N LYS A 122 4.62 -12.17 3.11
CA LYS A 122 4.01 -13.24 2.31
C LYS A 122 4.32 -13.07 0.82
N TYR A 123 4.28 -11.82 0.34
CA TYR A 123 4.58 -11.47 -1.05
C TYR A 123 5.90 -10.71 -1.12
N TYR A 124 6.81 -11.16 -1.97
CA TYR A 124 8.14 -10.56 -2.10
C TYR A 124 8.12 -9.19 -2.79
N SER A 125 7.13 -8.93 -3.65
CA SER A 125 6.92 -7.63 -4.29
C SER A 125 6.75 -6.48 -3.30
N ASP A 126 6.17 -6.76 -2.12
CA ASP A 126 5.77 -5.76 -1.13
C ASP A 126 6.76 -5.73 0.06
N THR A 127 7.98 -6.21 -0.15
CA THR A 127 8.96 -6.40 0.94
C THR A 127 9.28 -5.09 1.66
N LEU A 128 9.37 -3.97 0.93
CA LEU A 128 9.69 -2.67 1.50
C LEU A 128 8.52 -2.17 2.37
N GLU A 129 7.30 -2.31 1.87
CA GLU A 129 6.07 -1.96 2.57
C GLU A 129 5.89 -2.84 3.81
N TYR A 130 6.25 -4.13 3.74
CA TYR A 130 6.26 -5.02 4.90
C TYR A 130 7.32 -4.63 5.93
N LEU A 131 8.51 -4.19 5.51
CA LEU A 131 9.52 -3.65 6.44
C LEU A 131 8.99 -2.40 7.14
N GLN A 132 8.39 -1.47 6.40
CA GLN A 132 7.81 -0.26 6.96
C GLN A 132 6.65 -0.56 7.94
N LEU A 133 5.73 -1.46 7.57
CA LEU A 133 4.66 -1.90 8.46
C LEU A 133 5.23 -2.55 9.72
N THR A 134 6.20 -3.45 9.57
CA THR A 134 6.89 -4.12 10.69
C THR A 134 7.55 -3.10 11.61
N TYR A 135 8.23 -2.11 11.04
CA TYR A 135 8.86 -1.02 11.75
C TYR A 135 7.88 -0.29 12.66
N TYR A 136 6.74 0.15 12.12
CA TYR A 136 5.74 0.90 12.91
C TYR A 136 5.08 0.04 13.99
N LEU A 137 4.79 -1.23 13.69
CA LEU A 137 4.23 -2.17 14.67
C LEU A 137 5.18 -2.40 15.86
N ILE A 138 6.49 -2.50 15.62
CA ILE A 138 7.49 -2.69 16.69
C ILE A 138 7.81 -1.36 17.40
N LYS A 139 7.93 -0.25 16.66
CA LYS A 139 8.28 1.06 17.21
C LYS A 139 7.20 1.57 18.13
N PHE A 140 5.93 1.57 17.68
CA PHE A 140 4.82 2.20 18.38
C PHE A 140 3.91 1.22 19.13
N GLY A 141 4.05 -0.09 18.92
CA GLY A 141 3.13 -1.08 19.50
C GLY A 141 3.22 -1.23 21.01
N SER A 142 2.18 -1.86 21.57
CA SER A 142 2.23 -2.37 22.96
C SER A 142 3.32 -3.45 23.08
N ASN A 143 3.87 -3.68 24.28
CA ASN A 143 4.87 -4.72 24.48
C ASN A 143 4.42 -6.09 23.93
N ALA A 144 3.16 -6.45 24.11
CA ALA A 144 2.58 -7.68 23.56
C ALA A 144 2.66 -7.72 22.02
N ASN A 145 2.30 -6.62 21.35
CA ASN A 145 2.37 -6.52 19.89
C ASN A 145 3.82 -6.54 19.39
N LYS A 146 4.72 -5.80 20.06
CA LYS A 146 6.16 -5.78 19.73
C LYS A 146 6.76 -7.18 19.77
N LYS A 147 6.56 -7.91 20.87
CA LYS A 147 7.05 -9.28 21.05
C LYS A 147 6.52 -10.21 19.96
N ARG A 148 5.19 -10.19 19.75
CA ARG A 148 4.52 -11.04 18.77
C ARG A 148 5.05 -10.82 17.34
N VAL A 149 5.15 -9.56 16.91
CA VAL A 149 5.67 -9.20 15.58
C VAL A 149 7.14 -9.56 15.46
N ALA A 150 7.98 -9.16 16.42
CA ALA A 150 9.41 -9.43 16.41
C ALA A 150 9.70 -10.94 16.30
N LEU A 151 9.00 -11.76 17.07
CA LEU A 151 9.19 -13.22 17.04
C LEU A 151 8.77 -13.87 15.72
N ALA A 152 7.77 -13.33 15.03
CA ALA A 152 7.22 -13.85 13.79
C ALA A 152 8.07 -13.49 12.55
N VAL A 153 8.70 -12.32 12.55
CA VAL A 153 9.39 -11.79 11.35
C VAL A 153 10.92 -11.83 11.43
N LYS A 154 11.51 -12.06 12.61
CA LYS A 154 12.96 -12.01 12.82
C LYS A 154 13.76 -12.74 11.74
N ASP A 155 13.50 -14.03 11.55
CA ASP A 155 14.27 -14.87 10.63
C ASP A 155 14.16 -14.36 9.18
N LYS A 156 13.05 -13.70 8.80
CA LYS A 156 12.84 -13.11 7.47
C LYS A 156 13.62 -11.80 7.32
N VAL A 157 13.54 -10.92 8.32
CA VAL A 157 14.29 -9.64 8.34
C VAL A 157 15.80 -9.89 8.35
N GLU A 158 16.28 -10.91 9.07
CA GLU A 158 17.69 -11.29 9.10
C GLU A 158 18.22 -11.78 7.74
N ARG A 159 17.38 -12.29 6.84
CA ARG A 159 17.83 -12.70 5.50
C ARG A 159 18.20 -11.50 4.64
N PHE A 160 17.47 -10.39 4.76
CA PHE A 160 17.69 -9.18 3.95
C PHE A 160 18.99 -8.42 4.30
N ILE A 161 19.68 -8.79 5.38
CA ILE A 161 21.01 -8.25 5.72
C ILE A 161 22.16 -9.11 5.20
N ILE A 162 21.88 -10.32 4.71
CA ILE A 162 22.90 -11.24 4.15
C ILE A 162 23.14 -10.82 2.69
N ASP A 163 24.35 -10.38 2.39
CA ASP A 163 24.68 -9.84 1.06
C ASP A 163 24.37 -10.83 -0.09
N ASP A 164 24.73 -12.11 0.07
CA ASP A 164 24.48 -13.13 -0.97
C ASP A 164 22.98 -13.31 -1.27
N TYR A 165 22.15 -13.42 -0.22
CA TYR A 165 20.70 -13.56 -0.36
C TYR A 165 20.09 -12.29 -0.96
N LEU A 166 20.53 -11.12 -0.50
CA LEU A 166 20.05 -9.84 -0.99
C LEU A 166 20.39 -9.65 -2.48
N ASP A 167 21.58 -10.04 -2.91
CA ASP A 167 22.00 -9.93 -4.31
C ASP A 167 21.18 -10.86 -5.22
N GLU A 168 20.84 -12.06 -4.78
CA GLU A 168 19.92 -12.98 -5.47
C GLU A 168 18.50 -12.40 -5.53
N PHE A 169 18.00 -11.92 -4.39
CA PHE A 169 16.67 -11.32 -4.28
C PHE A 169 16.51 -10.10 -5.21
N ILE A 170 17.49 -9.20 -5.25
CA ILE A 170 17.42 -8.01 -6.13
C ILE A 170 17.53 -8.39 -7.61
N GLN A 171 18.20 -9.49 -7.97
CA GLN A 171 18.24 -9.96 -9.36
C GLN A 171 16.87 -10.44 -9.83
N GLU A 172 16.10 -11.10 -8.96
CA GLU A 172 14.73 -11.54 -9.23
C GLU A 172 13.75 -10.35 -9.23
N TYR A 173 13.90 -9.43 -8.26
CA TYR A 173 13.01 -8.29 -8.04
C TYR A 173 13.69 -6.95 -8.38
N SER A 174 14.07 -6.80 -9.66
CA SER A 174 14.92 -5.70 -10.18
C SER A 174 14.45 -4.25 -9.93
N LEU A 175 13.24 -4.06 -9.39
CA LEU A 175 12.67 -2.75 -9.06
C LEU A 175 13.14 -2.19 -7.71
N ILE A 176 13.70 -3.02 -6.84
CA ILE A 176 14.03 -2.62 -5.47
C ILE A 176 15.47 -2.07 -5.40
N GLN A 177 15.65 -0.93 -4.72
CA GLN A 177 16.97 -0.38 -4.46
C GLN A 177 17.65 -1.19 -3.34
N ARG A 178 18.70 -1.94 -3.69
CA ARG A 178 19.48 -2.79 -2.77
C ARG A 178 19.83 -2.09 -1.46
N ASP A 179 20.43 -0.90 -1.55
CA ASP A 179 20.92 -0.18 -0.36
C ASP A 179 19.77 0.31 0.53
N LEU A 180 18.65 0.71 -0.07
CA LEU A 180 17.44 1.10 0.66
C LEU A 180 16.89 -0.10 1.44
N LEU A 181 16.65 -1.21 0.74
CA LEU A 181 16.13 -2.45 1.34
C LEU A 181 17.01 -2.93 2.52
N LYS A 182 18.33 -2.95 2.31
CA LYS A 182 19.28 -3.33 3.36
C LYS A 182 19.20 -2.38 4.56
N SER A 183 19.17 -1.07 4.31
CA SER A 183 19.14 -0.07 5.38
C SER A 183 17.86 -0.16 6.22
N GLU A 184 16.70 -0.39 5.60
CA GLU A 184 15.44 -0.57 6.32
C GLU A 184 15.41 -1.88 7.11
N ALA A 185 15.93 -2.98 6.53
CA ALA A 185 16.05 -4.25 7.24
C ALA A 185 16.97 -4.14 8.47
N GLU A 186 18.09 -3.42 8.36
CA GLU A 186 18.98 -3.16 9.49
C GLU A 186 18.29 -2.34 10.61
N GLU A 187 17.50 -1.33 10.24
CA GLU A 187 16.73 -0.53 11.19
C GLU A 187 15.69 -1.38 11.94
N VAL A 188 14.90 -2.18 11.20
CA VAL A 188 13.91 -3.09 11.79
C VAL A 188 14.58 -4.13 12.68
N LEU A 189 15.70 -4.71 12.24
CA LEU A 189 16.44 -5.71 13.02
C LEU A 189 16.98 -5.13 14.33
N SER A 190 17.40 -3.87 14.34
CA SER A 190 17.81 -3.15 15.56
C SER A 190 16.66 -3.05 16.57
N LEU A 191 15.45 -2.74 16.11
CA LEU A 191 14.25 -2.74 16.96
C LEU A 191 13.91 -4.13 17.48
N ILE A 192 14.02 -5.17 16.64
CA ILE A 192 13.78 -6.57 17.03
C ILE A 192 14.74 -6.97 18.17
N LYS A 193 16.03 -6.67 18.04
CA LYS A 193 17.03 -6.96 19.09
C LYS A 193 16.69 -6.28 20.41
N THR A 194 16.21 -5.04 20.37
CA THR A 194 15.76 -4.32 21.56
C THR A 194 14.57 -5.05 22.23
N VAL A 195 13.65 -5.62 21.44
CA VAL A 195 12.52 -6.40 21.97
C VAL A 195 13.00 -7.73 22.58
N GLU A 196 13.99 -8.40 21.98
CA GLU A 196 14.56 -9.64 22.51
C GLU A 196 15.23 -9.42 23.86
N GLU A 197 16.01 -8.35 24.01
CA GLU A 197 16.63 -7.98 25.30
C GLU A 197 15.57 -7.75 26.39
N LEU A 198 14.42 -7.16 26.04
CA LEU A 198 13.31 -6.98 26.97
C LEU A 198 12.67 -8.32 27.37
N ILE A 199 12.47 -9.22 26.41
CA ILE A 199 11.95 -10.58 26.67
C ILE A 199 12.89 -11.35 27.63
N GLU A 200 14.19 -11.25 27.41
CA GLU A 200 15.20 -11.89 28.26
C GLU A 200 15.17 -11.33 29.70
N GLN A 201 15.04 -10.02 29.85
CA GLN A 201 14.94 -9.37 31.16
C GLN A 201 13.67 -9.75 31.93
N GLU A 202 12.57 -9.99 31.23
CA GLU A 202 11.30 -10.42 31.83
C GLU A 202 11.27 -11.93 32.15
N GLY A 203 12.27 -12.70 31.71
CA GLY A 203 12.38 -14.14 31.97
C GLY A 203 11.40 -14.99 31.16
N GLU A 204 10.80 -14.43 30.11
CA GLU A 204 9.80 -15.12 29.27
C GLU A 204 10.43 -16.01 28.18
N PHE A 205 11.77 -16.06 28.11
CA PHE A 205 12.49 -16.72 27.02
C PHE A 205 12.22 -18.23 26.95
N GLU A 206 12.11 -18.90 28.10
CA GLU A 206 11.88 -20.35 28.16
C GLU A 206 10.49 -20.72 27.61
N GLU A 207 9.48 -19.89 27.87
CA GLU A 207 8.10 -20.11 27.42
C GLU A 207 7.97 -19.91 25.90
N ILE A 208 8.58 -18.85 25.38
CA ILE A 208 8.58 -18.55 23.94
C ILE A 208 9.31 -19.63 23.15
N ASN A 209 10.45 -20.11 23.63
CA ASN A 209 11.22 -21.14 22.94
C ASN A 209 10.45 -22.46 22.87
N ALA A 210 9.77 -22.85 23.96
CA ALA A 210 8.89 -24.02 23.97
C ALA A 210 7.74 -23.89 22.97
N GLN A 211 7.13 -22.70 22.86
CA GLN A 211 6.04 -22.45 21.92
C GLN A 211 6.48 -22.48 20.46
N LYS A 212 7.66 -21.92 20.14
CA LYS A 212 8.26 -22.01 18.79
C LYS A 212 8.53 -23.46 18.38
N ILE A 213 9.11 -24.27 19.27
CA ILE A 213 9.35 -25.70 19.02
C ILE A 213 8.03 -26.42 18.73
N TRP A 214 6.99 -26.13 19.50
CA TRP A 214 5.68 -26.77 19.32
C TRP A 214 4.98 -26.37 18.02
N ASN A 215 5.11 -25.11 17.60
CA ASN A 215 4.55 -24.65 16.32
C ASN A 215 5.28 -25.27 15.12
N ARG A 216 6.62 -25.34 15.14
CA ARG A 216 7.39 -26.02 14.08
C ARG A 216 6.98 -27.47 13.91
N GLN A 217 6.77 -28.19 15.02
CA GLN A 217 6.29 -29.57 14.98
C GLN A 217 4.88 -29.76 14.40
N LYS A 218 4.07 -28.70 14.32
CA LYS A 218 2.74 -28.75 13.69
C LYS A 218 2.78 -28.48 12.19
N ASP A 219 3.70 -27.62 11.76
CA ASP A 219 3.86 -27.26 10.35
C ASP A 219 4.60 -28.38 9.60
N ASP A 220 5.59 -29.02 10.23
CA ASP A 220 6.30 -30.21 9.70
C ASP A 220 5.39 -31.43 9.49
N GLY A 221 4.11 -31.37 9.90
CA GLY A 221 3.10 -32.40 9.67
C GLY A 221 2.17 -32.13 8.49
N LYS A 222 2.37 -31.02 7.75
CA LYS A 222 1.47 -30.59 6.67
C LYS A 222 2.13 -30.21 5.35
N ASP A 223 3.45 -30.12 5.28
CA ASP A 223 4.14 -29.74 4.04
C ASP A 223 5.07 -30.87 3.55
N ASP A 224 4.46 -31.85 2.88
CA ASP A 224 5.05 -32.50 1.71
C ASP A 224 3.93 -32.46 0.65
N GLU A 225 4.20 -31.84 -0.50
CA GLU A 225 3.33 -31.77 -1.70
C GLU A 225 2.39 -30.55 -1.86
N ASN A 226 2.76 -29.35 -1.43
CA ASN A 226 2.15 -28.15 -2.01
C ASN A 226 3.10 -26.94 -2.13
N ASP A 227 4.35 -27.20 -2.53
CA ASP A 227 5.01 -26.31 -3.50
C ASP A 227 4.20 -26.39 -4.80
N ASN A 228 3.02 -25.76 -4.78
CA ASN A 228 2.44 -25.24 -6.00
C ASN A 228 3.45 -24.19 -6.45
N GLU A 229 4.32 -24.59 -7.38
CA GLU A 229 4.47 -23.84 -8.62
C GLU A 229 3.08 -23.27 -8.93
N ILE A 230 2.87 -22.01 -8.58
CA ILE A 230 1.82 -21.23 -9.20
C ILE A 230 2.31 -21.12 -10.64
N ASP A 231 1.96 -22.12 -11.45
CA ASP A 231 1.72 -21.93 -12.87
C ASP A 231 0.67 -20.82 -12.92
N ASP A 232 1.17 -19.59 -12.97
CA ASP A 232 0.46 -18.44 -13.51
C ASP A 232 0.27 -18.72 -15.01
N ASP A 233 -0.50 -19.77 -15.32
CA ASP A 233 -1.19 -19.96 -16.58
C ASP A 233 -2.33 -18.92 -16.55
N TYR A 234 -1.93 -17.65 -16.68
CA TYR A 234 -2.80 -16.64 -17.25
C TYR A 234 -3.10 -17.16 -18.65
N GLU A 235 -4.20 -17.91 -18.79
CA GLU A 235 -4.91 -18.00 -20.07
C GLU A 235 -5.20 -16.55 -20.45
N GLU A 236 -4.34 -16.05 -21.35
CA GLU A 236 -4.51 -14.84 -22.12
C GLU A 236 -5.79 -15.09 -22.94
N ASP A 237 -6.94 -14.82 -22.33
CA ASP A 237 -8.18 -14.58 -23.05
C ASP A 237 -7.90 -13.32 -23.89
N GLU A 238 -7.30 -13.55 -25.07
CA GLU A 238 -7.33 -12.65 -26.21
C GLU A 238 -8.82 -12.43 -26.53
N GLU A 239 -9.46 -11.50 -25.82
CA GLU A 239 -10.59 -10.79 -26.40
C GLU A 239 -10.05 -10.09 -27.65
N GLU A 240 -10.30 -10.70 -28.81
CA GLU A 240 -10.33 -10.05 -30.12
C GLU A 240 -11.29 -8.85 -30.03
N GLN A 241 -10.80 -7.72 -29.50
CA GLN A 241 -11.49 -6.45 -29.60
C GLN A 241 -11.12 -5.84 -30.95
N ASP A 242 -12.14 -5.78 -31.80
CA ASP A 242 -12.21 -5.13 -33.10
C ASP A 242 -11.22 -3.98 -33.30
N ASN A 243 -10.24 -4.24 -34.17
CA ASN A 243 -9.17 -3.34 -34.56
C ASN A 243 -9.61 -2.28 -35.61
N ASP A 244 -10.87 -1.84 -35.55
CA ASP A 244 -11.47 -0.92 -36.53
C ASP A 244 -11.31 0.57 -36.17
N ASN A 245 -10.77 0.90 -34.99
CA ASN A 245 -10.63 2.29 -34.53
C ASN A 245 -9.21 2.87 -34.58
N LYS A 246 -8.20 2.09 -35.03
CA LYS A 246 -6.82 2.58 -35.08
C LYS A 246 -6.51 3.40 -36.34
N GLU A 247 -7.23 3.17 -37.45
CA GLU A 247 -7.06 3.98 -38.68
C GLU A 247 -7.63 5.41 -38.56
N GLN A 248 -8.61 5.66 -37.68
CA GLN A 248 -9.14 7.02 -37.51
C GLN A 248 -8.21 7.96 -36.75
N TYR A 249 -7.42 7.45 -35.81
CA TYR A 249 -6.50 8.30 -35.02
C TYR A 249 -5.27 8.74 -35.81
N ASP A 250 -4.77 7.92 -36.73
CA ASP A 250 -3.61 8.28 -37.55
C ASP A 250 -3.98 9.33 -38.62
N GLU A 251 -5.22 9.32 -39.15
CA GLU A 251 -5.70 10.35 -40.07
C GLU A 251 -5.90 11.73 -39.43
N GLU A 252 -6.30 11.82 -38.15
CA GLU A 252 -6.46 13.10 -37.45
C GLU A 252 -5.10 13.75 -37.14
N ILE A 253 -4.08 12.96 -36.80
CA ILE A 253 -2.73 13.47 -36.52
C ILE A 253 -2.05 14.01 -37.80
N GLU A 254 -2.29 13.42 -38.97
CA GLU A 254 -1.79 13.98 -40.23
C GLU A 254 -2.51 15.28 -40.63
N LYS A 255 -3.83 15.38 -40.41
CA LYS A 255 -4.59 16.62 -40.71
C LYS A 255 -4.18 17.79 -39.81
N GLU A 256 -3.84 17.55 -38.53
CA GLU A 256 -3.33 18.62 -37.65
C GLU A 256 -1.94 19.12 -38.07
N LYS A 257 -1.05 18.24 -38.52
CA LYS A 257 0.30 18.65 -39.01
C LYS A 257 0.22 19.50 -40.27
N ASP A 258 -0.68 19.18 -41.19
CA ASP A 258 -0.88 19.95 -42.42
C ASP A 258 -1.46 21.35 -42.16
N ASN A 259 -2.31 21.50 -41.14
CA ASN A 259 -2.85 22.81 -40.76
C ASN A 259 -1.78 23.68 -40.07
N GLN A 260 -0.94 23.11 -39.20
CA GLN A 260 0.15 23.86 -38.57
C GLN A 260 1.22 24.34 -39.56
N MET A 261 1.43 23.64 -40.68
CA MET A 261 2.35 24.12 -41.73
C MET A 261 1.78 25.25 -42.58
N LYS A 262 0.45 25.38 -42.70
CA LYS A 262 -0.17 26.47 -43.46
C LYS A 262 -0.12 27.79 -42.69
N ASP A 263 -0.36 27.76 -41.40
CA ASP A 263 -0.32 28.96 -40.56
C ASP A 263 1.09 29.57 -40.51
N LYS A 264 2.14 28.74 -40.48
CA LYS A 264 3.54 29.22 -40.51
C LYS A 264 3.94 29.89 -41.82
N LYS A 265 3.35 29.49 -42.96
CA LYS A 265 3.65 30.14 -44.24
C LYS A 265 2.99 31.51 -44.38
N GLN A 266 1.89 31.74 -43.67
CA GLN A 266 1.17 33.00 -43.76
C GLN A 266 1.85 34.13 -42.96
N GLU A 267 2.61 33.80 -41.91
CA GLU A 267 3.41 34.78 -41.17
C GLU A 267 4.69 35.21 -41.90
N GLU A 268 5.26 34.38 -42.78
CA GLU A 268 6.47 34.75 -43.54
C GLU A 268 6.18 35.70 -44.71
N ASP A 269 4.97 35.69 -45.26
CA ASP A 269 4.59 36.57 -46.39
C ASP A 269 4.20 38.00 -45.94
N ASP A 270 3.85 38.20 -44.67
CA ASP A 270 3.44 39.51 -44.13
C ASP A 270 4.63 40.40 -43.71
N ASP A 271 5.82 39.81 -43.46
CA ASP A 271 7.02 40.56 -43.08
C ASP A 271 7.72 41.24 -44.27
N ASP A 272 7.48 40.79 -45.50
CA ASP A 272 8.07 41.37 -46.71
C ASP A 272 7.34 42.65 -47.20
N ASN A 273 6.19 43.00 -46.61
CA ASN A 273 5.35 44.12 -47.06
C ASN A 273 5.49 45.40 -46.20
N ILE A 274 6.41 45.43 -45.23
CA ILE A 274 6.62 46.58 -44.32
C ILE A 274 7.76 47.53 -44.79
N ASN A 275 8.51 47.18 -45.85
CA ASN A 275 9.67 47.96 -46.31
C ASN A 275 9.55 48.60 -47.72
N GLN A 276 8.35 48.94 -48.18
CA GLN A 276 8.13 49.83 -49.35
C GLN A 276 7.32 51.07 -48.96
#